data_AF-A0A7W5GCL3-F1
#
_entry.id   AF-A0A7W5GCL3-F1
#
_cell.length_a   1.000
_cell.length_b   1.000
_cell.length_c   1.000
_cell.angle_alpha   90.00
_cell.angle_beta   90.00
_cell.angle_gamma   90.00
#
_symmetry.space_group_name_H-M   'P 1'
#
loop_
_entity.id
_entity.type
_entity.pdbx_description
1 polymer ?
#
loop_
_entity_poly.entity_id
_entity_poly.type
_entity_poly.pdbx_seq_one_letter_code
_entity_poly.pdbx_strand_id
1 'polypeptide(L)' 'MSFYFKLLSYQGRDVEVVLANGEVIAGVLLSVGFSYVVVQALSVPGYGGTEDVLIRSRVIVYVRVL' A
#
# COMPACT_ATOMS: atom_id res chain seq x y z
N MET A 1 -8.99 0.75 -17.51
CA MET A 1 -7.55 0.70 -17.12
C MET A 1 -7.43 -0.25 -15.93
N SER A 2 -6.56 -1.26 -15.97
CA SER A 2 -6.45 -2.23 -14.87
C SER A 2 -5.94 -1.52 -13.61
N PHE A 3 -6.49 -1.90 -12.45
CA PHE A 3 -6.07 -1.44 -11.12
C PHE A 3 -4.55 -1.47 -10.96
N TYR A 4 -3.91 -2.52 -11.47
CA TYR A 4 -2.46 -2.70 -11.50
C TYR A 4 -1.72 -1.56 -12.24
N PHE A 5 -2.10 -1.28 -13.49
CA PHE A 5 -1.46 -0.22 -14.28
C PHE A 5 -1.67 1.17 -13.66
N LYS A 6 -2.82 1.38 -13.02
CA LYS A 6 -3.10 2.63 -12.33
C LYS A 6 -2.22 2.78 -11.09
N LEU A 7 -2.09 1.74 -10.26
CA LEU A 7 -1.21 1.78 -9.09
C LEU A 7 0.27 1.99 -9.45
N LEU A 8 0.75 1.34 -10.51
CA LEU A 8 2.12 1.53 -11.01
C LEU A 8 2.45 3.01 -11.27
N SER A 9 1.48 3.79 -11.78
CA SER A 9 1.67 5.22 -12.05
C SER A 9 1.84 6.07 -10.78
N TYR A 10 1.54 5.53 -9.60
CA TYR A 10 1.64 6.20 -8.31
C TYR A 10 2.83 5.70 -7.47
N GLN A 11 3.74 4.92 -8.04
CA GLN A 11 4.95 4.49 -7.33
C GLN A 11 5.74 5.71 -6.83
N GLY A 12 6.18 5.67 -5.57
CA GLY A 12 6.84 6.76 -4.86
C GLY A 12 5.91 7.81 -4.25
N ARG A 13 4.59 7.67 -4.39
CA ARG A 13 3.60 8.56 -3.75
C ARG A 13 3.19 8.05 -2.38
N ASP A 14 2.74 8.97 -1.53
CA ASP A 14 2.03 8.66 -0.30
C ASP A 14 0.65 8.05 -0.62
N VAL A 15 0.39 6.90 -0.02
CA VAL A 15 -0.83 6.13 -0.22
C VAL A 15 -1.38 5.62 1.11
N GLU A 16 -2.70 5.51 1.18
CA GLU A 16 -3.39 4.76 2.22
C GLU A 16 -4.00 3.52 1.57
N VAL A 17 -3.54 2.34 1.98
CA VAL A 17 -4.06 1.06 1.52
C VAL A 17 -5.09 0.56 2.52
N VAL A 18 -6.34 0.42 2.08
CA VAL A 18 -7.42 -0.09 2.90
C VAL A 18 -7.63 -1.56 2.61
N LEU A 19 -7.45 -2.37 3.64
CA LEU A 19 -7.56 -3.83 3.59
C LEU A 19 -8.99 -4.30 3.88
N ALA A 20 -9.31 -5.51 3.44
CA ALA A 20 -10.64 -6.11 3.60
C ALA A 20 -11.02 -6.40 5.06
N ASN A 21 -10.04 -6.49 5.96
CA ASN A 21 -10.23 -6.60 7.41
C ASN A 21 -10.52 -5.24 8.08
N GLY A 22 -10.50 -4.14 7.33
CA GLY A 22 -10.69 -2.78 7.85
C GLY A 22 -9.41 -2.10 8.33
N GLU A 23 -8.26 -2.76 8.26
CA GLU A 23 -6.97 -2.14 8.55
C GLU A 23 -6.58 -1.15 7.45
N VAL A 24 -5.96 -0.05 7.86
CA VAL A 24 -5.47 0.99 6.96
C VAL A 24 -3.98 1.11 7.15
N ILE A 25 -3.23 0.92 6.06
CA ILE A 25 -1.77 1.05 6.04
C ILE A 25 -1.44 2.33 5.27
N ALA A 26 -1.01 3.35 5.99
CA ALA A 26 -0.54 4.61 5.41
C ALA A 26 0.98 4.59 5.23
N GLY A 27 1.45 4.99 4.05
CA GLY A 27 2.87 4.96 3.75
C GLY A 27 3.20 5.29 2.30
N VAL A 28 4.46 5.11 1.92
CA VAL A 28 4.94 5.38 0.56
C VAL A 28 4.83 4.11 -0.28
N LEU A 29 4.23 4.22 -1.47
CA LEU A 29 4.12 3.10 -2.41
C LEU A 29 5.48 2.78 -3.04
N LEU A 30 6.18 1.75 -2.57
CA LEU A 30 7.52 1.42 -3.05
C LEU A 30 7.51 0.59 -4.34
N SER A 31 6.63 -0.42 -4.42
CA SER A 31 6.61 -1.35 -5.55
C SER A 31 5.23 -1.96 -5.75
N VAL A 32 4.88 -2.23 -7.00
CA VAL A 32 3.59 -2.81 -7.39
C VAL A 32 3.84 -4.05 -8.24
N GLY A 33 3.60 -5.22 -7.66
CA GLY A 33 3.55 -6.50 -8.36
C GLY A 33 2.14 -6.82 -8.85
N PHE A 34 2.02 -7.82 -9.73
CA PHE A 34 0.71 -8.26 -10.22
C PHE A 34 -0.20 -8.80 -9.10
N SER A 35 0.40 -9.46 -8.09
CA SER A 35 -0.32 -10.11 -6.99
C SER A 35 -0.02 -9.50 -5.60
N TYR A 36 0.86 -8.50 -5.53
CA TYR A 36 1.25 -7.86 -4.29
C TYR A 36 1.61 -6.38 -4.48
N VAL A 37 1.62 -5.63 -3.40
CA VAL A 37 2.03 -4.24 -3.31
C VAL A 37 2.95 -4.09 -2.11
N VAL A 38 4.04 -3.34 -2.25
CA VAL A 38 4.97 -3.03 -1.16
C VAL A 38 4.78 -1.56 -0.79
N VAL A 39 4.47 -1.31 0.47
CA VAL A 39 4.29 0.02 1.03
C VAL A 39 5.23 0.18 2.21
N GLN A 40 6.01 1.26 2.21
CA GLN A 40 6.79 1.65 3.39
C GLN A 40 5.86 2.36 4.37
N ALA A 41 5.42 1.65 5.40
CA ALA A 41 4.51 2.17 6.41
C ALA A 41 5.21 3.25 7.25
N LEU A 42 4.57 4.44 7.35
CA LEU A 42 5.10 5.56 8.14
C LEU A 42 4.79 5.41 9.65
N SER A 43 3.80 4.59 9.99
CA SER A 43 3.47 4.27 11.38
C SER A 43 2.83 2.88 11.48
N VAL A 44 3.59 1.91 11.96
CA VAL A 44 3.03 0.69 12.54
C VAL A 44 2.73 0.98 14.02
N PRO A 45 1.65 0.46 14.63
CA PRO A 45 1.46 0.55 16.08
C PRO A 45 2.58 -0.25 16.78
N GLY A 46 3.70 0.42 17.06
CA GLY A 46 4.88 -0.18 17.67
C GLY A 46 6.15 0.62 17.35
N TYR A 47 6.74 1.25 18.37
CA TYR A 47 8.14 1.71 18.44
C TYR A 47 8.76 2.44 17.24
N GLY A 48 7.98 3.21 16.47
CA GLY A 48 8.51 4.31 15.64
C GLY A 48 9.55 3.90 14.59
N GLY A 49 9.26 2.88 13.78
CA GLY A 49 10.07 2.49 12.63
C GLY A 49 9.31 2.61 11.31
N THR A 50 10.03 2.91 10.24
CA THR A 50 9.54 2.69 8.86
C THR A 50 9.71 1.21 8.53
N GLU A 51 8.62 0.51 8.24
CA GLU A 51 8.64 -0.91 7.86
C GLU A 51 8.12 -1.10 6.45
N ASP A 52 8.81 -1.92 5.66
CA ASP A 52 8.37 -2.28 4.31
C ASP A 52 7.34 -3.41 4.41
N VAL A 53 6.06 -3.07 4.21
CA VAL A 53 4.95 -4.00 4.32
C VAL A 53 4.57 -4.53 2.95
N LEU A 54 4.62 -5.86 2.79
CA LEU A 54 4.12 -6.54 1.60
C LEU A 54 2.66 -6.95 1.79
N ILE A 55 1.79 -6.37 0.96
CA ILE A 55 0.34 -6.57 0.99
C ILE A 55 -0.07 -7.37 -0.25
N ARG A 56 -0.88 -8.42 -0.10
CA ARG A 56 -1.42 -9.14 -1.27
C ARG A 56 -2.54 -8.33 -1.92
N SER A 57 -2.51 -8.16 -3.24
CA SER A 57 -3.51 -7.37 -3.97
C SER A 57 -4.95 -7.85 -3.75
N ARG A 58 -5.14 -9.15 -3.47
CA ARG A 58 -6.46 -9.76 -3.22
C ARG A 58 -7.12 -9.27 -1.92
N VAL A 59 -6.35 -8.78 -0.95
CA VAL A 59 -6.89 -8.29 0.33
C VAL A 59 -7.10 -6.79 0.34
N ILE A 60 -6.71 -6.09 -0.74
CA ILE A 60 -6.87 -4.65 -0.88
C ILE A 60 -8.30 -4.37 -1.38
N VAL A 61 -9.05 -3.57 -0.63
CA VAL A 61 -10.38 -3.11 -1.06
C VAL A 61 -10.22 -1.94 -2.01
N TYR A 62 -9.47 -0.93 -1.58
CA TYR A 62 -9.11 0.22 -2.38
C TYR A 62 -7.82 0.87 -1.87
N VAL A 63 -7.24 1.72 -2.71
CA VAL A 63 -6.06 2.52 -2.38
C VAL A 63 -6.41 3.98 -2.59
N ARG A 64 -6.15 4.79 -1.57
CA ARG A 64 -6.25 6.24 -1.65
C ARG A 64 -4.86 6.82 -1.89
N VAL A 65 -4.74 7.70 -2.87
CA VAL A 65 -3.51 8.43 -3.15
C VAL A 65 -3.65 9.82 -2.53
N LEU A 66 -2.61 10.27 -1.82
CA LEU A 66 -2.56 11.58 -1.16
C LEU A 66 -1.84 12.64 -2.03
#